data_AF-A0AAD2XAJ0-F1
#
_entry.id   AF-A0AAD2XAJ0-F1
#
_cell.length_a   1.000
_cell.length_b   1.000
_cell.length_c   1.000
_cell.angle_alpha   90.00
_cell.angle_beta   90.00
_cell.angle_gamma   90.00
#
_symmetry.space_group_name_H-M   'P 1'
#
loop_
_entity.id
_entity.type
_entity.pdbx_description
1 polymer ?
#
loop_
_entity_poly.entity_id
_entity_poly.type
_entity_poly.pdbx_seq_one_letter_code
_entity_poly.pdbx_strand_id
1 'polypeptide(L)'
;MVSRTKADKVLQLFDTIVAPKLLYSLDNKYFYVIIKSNLCYQEYYVALDSLGRTDKMRSVKAETKTRKQRKQQEQYRQLLSEAEPIFDLSKYHTDFITKMPDTKYTSGRYSYFVLKDIDGKRYGEYRLFAVTSPLPINASLWAYLIRRLSDEVYKDYKTNN
;
A
#
# COMPACT_ATOMS: atom_id res chain seq x y z
N MET A 1 -18.48 -3.34 -1.81
CA MET A 1 -17.69 -2.23 -2.39
C MET A 1 -16.54 -2.82 -3.22
N VAL A 2 -16.40 -2.45 -4.50
CA VAL A 2 -15.44 -3.04 -5.46
C VAL A 2 -13.98 -3.00 -4.97
N SER A 3 -13.53 -1.89 -4.38
CA SER A 3 -12.16 -1.75 -3.87
C SER A 3 -11.83 -2.76 -2.77
N ARG A 4 -12.73 -2.90 -1.78
CA ARG A 4 -12.57 -3.86 -0.69
C ARG A 4 -12.56 -5.30 -1.22
N THR A 5 -13.49 -5.66 -2.11
CA THR A 5 -13.55 -7.01 -2.70
C THR A 5 -12.26 -7.37 -3.44
N LYS A 6 -11.70 -6.44 -4.22
CA LYS A 6 -10.42 -6.66 -4.91
C LYS A 6 -9.24 -6.71 -3.94
N ALA A 7 -9.22 -5.86 -2.92
CA ALA A 7 -8.18 -5.91 -1.88
C ALA A 7 -8.22 -7.23 -1.10
N ASP A 8 -9.41 -7.75 -0.78
CA ASP A 8 -9.56 -9.04 -0.11
C ASP A 8 -9.05 -10.18 -1.00
N LYS A 9 -9.37 -10.17 -2.30
CA LYS A 9 -8.84 -11.16 -3.26
C LYS A 9 -7.31 -11.13 -3.33
N VAL A 10 -6.70 -9.94 -3.27
CA VAL A 10 -5.23 -9.81 -3.24
C VAL A 10 -4.66 -10.30 -1.91
N LEU A 11 -5.30 -9.98 -0.78
CA LEU A 11 -4.86 -10.42 0.55
C LEU A 11 -4.97 -11.95 0.72
N GLN A 12 -5.96 -12.58 0.09
CA GLN A 12 -6.13 -14.04 0.09
C GLN A 12 -4.93 -14.80 -0.48
N LEU A 13 -4.14 -14.17 -1.36
CA LEU A 13 -2.88 -14.73 -1.88
C LEU A 13 -1.84 -14.96 -0.76
N PHE A 14 -2.05 -14.35 0.40
CA PHE A 14 -1.15 -14.38 1.55
C PHE A 14 -1.80 -15.00 2.80
N ASP A 15 -2.92 -15.72 2.67
CA ASP A 15 -3.64 -16.32 3.80
C ASP A 15 -2.80 -17.39 4.53
N THR A 16 -1.84 -17.99 3.85
CA THR A 16 -0.89 -18.94 4.45
C THR A 16 0.10 -18.26 5.41
N ILE A 17 0.21 -16.93 5.38
CA ILE A 17 1.11 -16.16 6.24
C ILE A 17 0.30 -15.58 7.41
N VAL A 18 0.44 -16.17 8.59
CA VAL A 18 -0.24 -15.71 9.81
C VAL A 18 0.51 -14.51 10.41
N ALA A 19 0.18 -13.31 9.91
CA ALA A 19 0.79 -12.05 10.33
C ALA A 19 -0.12 -10.86 9.99
N PRO A 20 0.04 -9.71 10.69
CA PRO A 20 -0.54 -8.44 10.29
C PRO A 20 -0.12 -8.02 8.88
N LYS A 21 -1.07 -7.46 8.12
CA LYS A 21 -0.88 -7.08 6.71
C LYS A 21 -1.43 -5.68 6.46
N LEU A 22 -0.72 -4.90 5.67
CA LEU A 22 -1.18 -3.62 5.16
C LEU A 22 -1.27 -3.71 3.65
N LEU A 23 -2.35 -3.19 3.07
CA LEU A 23 -2.54 -3.09 1.63
C LEU A 23 -2.87 -1.65 1.26
N TYR A 24 -2.16 -1.13 0.27
CA TYR A 24 -2.46 0.12 -0.41
C TYR A 24 -2.68 -0.16 -1.89
N SER A 25 -3.60 0.55 -2.53
CA SER A 25 -3.90 0.32 -3.95
C SER A 25 -4.24 1.59 -4.69
N LEU A 26 -4.04 1.54 -6.00
CA LEU A 26 -4.41 2.57 -6.97
C LEU A 26 -5.31 1.98 -8.05
N ASP A 27 -6.40 2.70 -8.36
CA ASP A 27 -7.38 2.43 -9.41
C ASP A 27 -7.97 1.01 -9.37
N ASN A 28 -7.98 0.38 -8.20
CA ASN A 28 -8.39 -1.02 -8.02
C ASN A 28 -7.67 -2.00 -8.97
N LYS A 29 -6.44 -1.65 -9.37
CA LYS A 29 -5.64 -2.41 -10.34
C LYS A 29 -4.26 -2.74 -9.79
N TYR A 30 -3.60 -1.76 -9.19
CA TYR A 30 -2.23 -1.90 -8.69
C TYR A 30 -2.25 -1.90 -7.17
N PHE A 31 -1.59 -2.88 -6.57
CA PHE A 31 -1.61 -3.14 -5.14
C PHE A 31 -0.19 -3.24 -4.61
N TYR A 32 0.01 -2.65 -3.44
CA TYR A 32 1.21 -2.75 -2.63
C TYR A 32 0.84 -3.39 -1.30
N VAL A 33 1.50 -4.49 -0.95
CA VAL A 33 1.23 -5.24 0.27
C VAL A 33 2.48 -5.26 1.13
N ILE A 34 2.34 -4.90 2.41
CA ILE A 34 3.38 -5.01 3.44
C ILE A 34 2.92 -6.03 4.47
N ILE A 35 3.73 -7.04 4.74
CA ILE A 35 3.46 -8.06 5.75
C ILE A 35 4.52 -7.96 6.86
N LYS A 36 4.07 -7.88 8.10
CA LYS A 36 4.94 -7.84 9.27
C LYS A 36 5.54 -9.23 9.53
N SER A 37 6.78 -9.45 9.15
CA SER A 37 7.55 -10.64 9.56
C SER A 37 8.42 -10.31 10.78
N ASN A 38 8.90 -11.34 11.48
CA ASN A 38 9.62 -11.23 12.76
C ASN A 38 10.93 -10.42 12.65
N LEU A 39 11.58 -10.41 11.49
CA LEU A 39 12.89 -9.77 11.29
C LEU A 39 12.84 -8.51 10.41
N CYS A 40 11.82 -8.38 9.56
CA CYS A 40 11.67 -7.27 8.63
C CYS A 40 10.28 -7.26 7.99
N TYR A 41 9.94 -6.19 7.28
CA TYR A 41 8.77 -6.18 6.41
C TYR A 41 9.03 -6.96 5.12
N GLN A 42 8.07 -7.81 4.77
CA GLN A 42 7.99 -8.39 3.43
C GLN A 42 7.06 -7.55 2.59
N GLU A 43 7.51 -7.20 1.39
CA GLU A 43 6.79 -6.27 0.52
C GLU A 43 6.51 -6.93 -0.83
N TYR A 44 5.30 -6.70 -1.33
CA TYR A 44 4.83 -7.31 -2.58
C TYR A 44 4.10 -6.28 -3.44
N TYR A 45 4.34 -6.38 -4.73
CA TYR A 45 3.55 -5.72 -5.77
C TYR A 45 2.64 -6.74 -6.41
N VAL A 46 1.37 -6.39 -6.55
CA VAL A 46 0.35 -7.21 -7.24
C VAL A 46 -0.41 -6.33 -8.23
N ALA A 47 -0.58 -6.82 -9.45
CA ALA A 47 -1.40 -6.20 -10.47
C ALA A 47 -2.55 -7.13 -10.87
N LEU A 48 -3.73 -6.56 -11.05
CA LEU A 48 -4.89 -7.28 -11.56
C LEU A 48 -5.13 -6.97 -13.05
N ASP A 49 -5.61 -7.96 -13.79
CA ASP A 49 -6.11 -7.79 -15.15
C ASP A 49 -7.49 -7.09 -15.17
N SER A 50 -8.03 -6.85 -16.37
CA SER A 50 -9.36 -6.24 -16.54
C SER A 50 -10.51 -7.07 -15.96
N LEU A 51 -10.32 -8.39 -15.83
CA LEU A 51 -11.28 -9.32 -15.22
C LEU A 51 -11.08 -9.44 -13.70
N GLY A 52 -10.13 -8.69 -13.12
CA GLY A 52 -9.81 -8.72 -11.70
C GLY A 52 -9.09 -9.98 -11.25
N ARG A 53 -8.45 -10.73 -12.15
CA ARG A 53 -7.56 -11.86 -11.84
C ARG A 53 -6.14 -11.34 -11.65
N THR A 54 -5.32 -12.08 -10.90
CA THR A 54 -3.91 -11.73 -10.72
C THR A 54 -3.19 -11.86 -12.05
N ASP A 55 -2.75 -10.73 -12.60
CA ASP A 55 -1.93 -10.66 -13.81
C ASP A 55 -0.46 -10.85 -13.43
N LYS A 56 -0.01 -10.10 -12.42
CA LYS A 56 1.38 -10.12 -11.96
C LYS A 56 1.46 -10.07 -10.45
N MET A 57 2.44 -10.78 -9.91
CA MET A 57 2.79 -10.75 -8.50
C MET A 57 4.30 -10.91 -8.37
N ARG A 58 4.95 -10.04 -7.58
CA ARG A 58 6.38 -10.16 -7.27
C ARG A 58 6.71 -9.56 -5.91
N SER A 59 7.74 -10.11 -5.27
CA SER A 59 8.33 -9.50 -4.09
C SER A 59 9.10 -8.25 -4.48
N VAL A 60 8.92 -7.17 -3.71
CA VAL A 60 9.60 -5.89 -3.93
C VAL A 60 10.94 -5.94 -3.20
N LYS A 61 12.02 -5.96 -3.98
CA LYS A 61 13.39 -6.02 -3.46
C LYS A 61 14.07 -4.66 -3.59
N ALA A 62 14.96 -4.36 -2.66
CA ALA A 62 15.82 -3.20 -2.76
C ALA A 62 16.78 -3.37 -3.95
N GLU A 63 16.74 -2.44 -4.89
CA GLU A 63 17.76 -2.33 -5.93
C GLU A 63 18.83 -1.36 -5.45
N THR A 64 20.10 -1.75 -5.52
CA THR A 64 21.23 -0.94 -5.02
C THR A 64 22.42 -0.93 -5.99
N LYS A 65 22.19 -1.32 -7.25
CA LYS A 65 23.24 -1.43 -8.26
C LYS A 65 23.83 -0.07 -8.61
N THR A 66 22.99 0.94 -8.78
CA THR A 66 23.40 2.30 -9.14
C THR A 66 23.36 3.27 -7.96
N ARG A 67 24.12 4.37 -8.02
CA ARG A 67 24.08 5.45 -7.02
C ARG A 67 22.67 6.04 -6.86
N LYS A 68 21.94 6.18 -7.97
CA LYS A 68 20.55 6.66 -7.97
C LYS A 68 19.64 5.73 -7.17
N GLN A 69 19.72 4.43 -7.42
CA GLN A 69 18.95 3.41 -6.70
C GLN A 69 19.29 3.36 -5.20
N ARG A 70 20.57 3.49 -4.82
CA ARG A 70 20.97 3.56 -3.41
C ARG A 70 20.37 4.76 -2.68
N LYS A 71 20.46 5.96 -3.27
CA LYS A 71 19.86 7.19 -2.73
C LYS A 71 18.34 7.06 -2.59
N GLN A 72 17.68 6.45 -3.58
CA GLN A 72 16.25 6.20 -3.52
C GLN A 72 15.90 5.21 -2.39
N GLN A 73 16.66 4.14 -2.24
CA GLN A 73 16.47 3.18 -1.15
C GLN A 73 16.72 3.81 0.23
N GLU A 74 17.65 4.75 0.36
CA GLU A 74 17.84 5.55 1.58
C GLU A 74 16.60 6.37 1.92
N GLN A 75 16.02 7.07 0.95
CA GLN A 75 14.79 7.84 1.16
C GLN A 75 13.63 6.94 1.59
N TYR A 76 13.53 5.73 1.02
CA TYR A 76 12.54 4.74 1.42
C TYR A 76 12.72 4.27 2.86
N ARG A 77 13.95 4.00 3.29
CA ARG A 77 14.24 3.64 4.69
C ARG A 77 13.91 4.78 5.64
N GLN A 78 14.21 6.03 5.26
CA GLN A 78 13.87 7.20 6.06
C GLN A 78 12.36 7.34 6.24
N LEU A 79 11.59 7.27 5.14
CA LEU A 79 10.13 7.36 5.20
C LEU A 79 9.50 6.25 6.05
N LEU A 80 10.00 5.02 5.95
CA LEU A 80 9.56 3.92 6.82
C LEU A 80 9.89 4.19 8.28
N SER A 81 11.11 4.63 8.58
CA SER A 81 11.54 4.95 9.95
C SER A 81 10.69 6.04 10.59
N GLU A 82 10.30 7.07 9.83
CA GLU A 82 9.42 8.14 10.30
C GLU A 82 7.96 7.68 10.47
N ALA A 83 7.56 6.61 9.78
CA ALA A 83 6.24 6.02 9.87
C ALA A 83 6.07 5.04 11.04
N GLU A 84 7.16 4.54 11.62
CA GLU A 84 7.10 3.54 12.70
C GLU A 84 6.47 4.08 14.00
N PRO A 85 5.81 3.22 14.80
CA PRO A 85 5.37 1.86 14.47
C PRO A 85 4.22 1.83 13.45
N ILE A 86 4.40 1.15 12.31
CA ILE A 86 3.36 1.04 11.25
C ILE A 86 2.17 0.20 11.72
N PHE A 87 2.43 -0.87 12.46
CA PHE A 87 1.41 -1.83 12.93
C PHE A 87 0.93 -1.54 14.36
N ASP A 88 1.06 -0.29 14.82
CA ASP A 88 0.39 0.17 16.03
C ASP A 88 -1.07 0.51 15.70
N LEU A 89 -1.97 -0.43 15.99
CA LEU A 89 -3.40 -0.36 15.64
C LEU A 89 -4.11 0.83 16.29
N SER A 90 -3.59 1.34 17.42
CA SER A 90 -4.19 2.47 18.14
C SER A 90 -4.15 3.77 17.36
N LYS A 91 -3.27 3.88 16.36
CA LYS A 91 -3.09 5.05 15.50
C LYS A 91 -4.08 5.14 14.34
N TYR A 92 -4.95 4.15 14.17
CA TYR A 92 -5.84 4.04 13.02
C TYR A 92 -7.31 4.11 13.42
N HIS A 93 -8.10 4.81 12.62
CA HIS A 93 -9.55 4.81 12.74
C HIS A 93 -10.12 3.40 12.52
N THR A 94 -11.17 3.05 13.26
CA THR A 94 -11.87 1.76 13.06
C THR A 94 -12.97 1.84 12.00
N ASP A 95 -13.49 3.04 11.76
CA ASP A 95 -14.57 3.26 10.80
C ASP A 95 -14.05 3.35 9.37
N PHE A 96 -14.90 2.95 8.43
CA PHE A 96 -14.57 2.99 7.01
C PHE A 96 -14.71 4.41 6.43
N ILE A 97 -13.58 5.02 6.05
CA ILE A 97 -13.53 6.40 5.57
C ILE A 97 -13.77 6.44 4.05
N THR A 98 -14.87 7.07 3.64
CA THR A 98 -15.20 7.32 2.21
C THR A 98 -15.14 8.79 1.83
N LYS A 99 -15.14 9.68 2.84
CA LYS A 99 -15.04 11.12 2.72
C LYS A 99 -14.42 11.68 3.99
N MET A 100 -13.67 12.76 3.85
CA MET A 100 -13.08 13.51 4.94
C MET A 100 -13.72 14.91 4.92
N PRO A 101 -14.67 15.23 5.84
CA PRO A 101 -15.24 16.58 5.92
C PRO A 101 -14.14 17.60 6.27
N ASP A 102 -14.32 18.85 5.83
CA ASP A 102 -13.40 19.96 6.11
C ASP A 102 -11.95 19.76 5.64
N THR A 103 -11.76 18.91 4.62
CA THR A 103 -10.44 18.66 4.04
C THR A 103 -10.31 19.21 2.62
N LYS A 104 -9.08 19.60 2.28
CA LYS A 104 -8.75 20.01 0.91
C LYS A 104 -8.52 18.77 0.05
N TYR A 105 -9.24 18.69 -1.07
CA TYR A 105 -9.08 17.63 -2.06
C TYR A 105 -8.19 18.12 -3.18
N THR A 106 -7.09 17.40 -3.43
CA THR A 106 -6.21 17.63 -4.57
C THR A 106 -6.39 16.49 -5.56
N SER A 107 -6.50 16.82 -6.85
CA SER A 107 -6.67 15.85 -7.93
C SER A 107 -5.64 14.72 -7.81
N GLY A 108 -6.10 13.48 -7.99
CA GLY A 108 -5.29 12.30 -7.79
C GLY A 108 -5.96 11.05 -8.35
N ARG A 109 -5.30 9.92 -8.15
CA ARG A 109 -5.83 8.60 -8.51
C ARG A 109 -6.72 8.06 -7.39
N TYR A 110 -7.67 7.20 -7.75
CA TYR A 110 -8.46 6.49 -6.76
C TYR A 110 -7.54 5.62 -5.91
N SER A 111 -7.59 5.80 -4.59
CA SER A 111 -6.78 5.03 -3.66
C SER A 111 -7.66 4.27 -2.66
N TYR A 112 -7.17 3.10 -2.26
CA TYR A 112 -7.76 2.33 -1.18
C TYR A 112 -6.65 1.79 -0.28
N PHE A 113 -6.88 1.86 1.02
CA PHE A 113 -5.97 1.40 2.06
C PHE A 113 -6.72 0.54 3.06
N VAL A 114 -6.05 -0.48 3.59
CA VAL A 114 -6.51 -1.23 4.76
C VAL A 114 -5.31 -1.80 5.50
N LEU A 115 -5.36 -1.76 6.82
CA LEU A 115 -4.51 -2.56 7.69
C LEU A 115 -5.37 -3.68 8.29
N LYS A 116 -4.88 -4.92 8.23
CA LYS A 116 -5.43 -6.08 8.92
C LYS A 116 -4.48 -6.55 10.00
N ASP A 117 -5.00 -6.80 11.19
CA ASP A 117 -4.26 -7.48 12.24
C ASP A 117 -4.10 -8.98 11.93
N ILE A 118 -3.57 -9.74 12.90
CA ILE A 118 -3.34 -11.17 12.77
C ILE A 118 -4.64 -11.98 12.63
N ASP A 119 -5.74 -11.48 13.22
CA ASP A 119 -7.07 -12.10 13.19
C ASP A 119 -7.92 -11.62 12.00
N GLY A 120 -7.36 -10.74 11.16
CA GLY A 120 -8.02 -10.20 9.97
C GLY A 120 -8.95 -9.03 10.23
N LYS A 121 -8.99 -8.48 11.45
CA LYS A 121 -9.75 -7.27 11.79
C LYS A 121 -9.14 -6.06 11.11
N ARG A 122 -10.01 -5.18 10.60
CA ARG A 122 -9.62 -4.06 9.73
C ARG A 122 -9.45 -2.75 10.51
N TYR A 123 -8.45 -1.99 10.12
CA TYR A 123 -8.05 -0.70 10.70
C TYR A 123 -7.66 0.28 9.60
N GLY A 124 -7.95 1.56 9.83
CA GLY A 124 -7.59 2.69 8.97
C GLY A 124 -8.19 2.63 7.57
N GLU A 125 -9.22 1.81 7.36
CA GLU A 125 -9.70 1.51 6.03
C GLU A 125 -10.29 2.75 5.37
N TYR A 126 -9.81 3.07 4.17
CA TYR A 126 -10.36 4.18 3.41
C TYR A 126 -10.44 3.91 1.91
N ARG A 127 -11.36 4.61 1.25
CA ARG A 127 -11.44 4.71 -0.21
C ARG A 127 -11.63 6.18 -0.58
N LEU A 128 -10.62 6.77 -1.20
CA LEU A 128 -10.64 8.19 -1.58
C LEU A 128 -10.35 8.36 -3.08
N PHE A 129 -11.07 9.26 -3.73
CA PHE A 129 -10.92 9.58 -5.16
C PHE A 129 -9.83 10.61 -5.44
N ALA A 130 -9.28 11.21 -4.40
CA ALA A 130 -8.33 12.32 -4.45
C ALA A 130 -7.42 12.27 -3.20
N VAL A 131 -6.32 13.02 -3.25
CA VAL A 131 -5.45 13.20 -2.09
C VAL A 131 -6.07 14.23 -1.16
N THR A 132 -6.16 13.93 0.13
CA THR A 132 -6.74 14.84 1.14
C THR A 132 -5.66 15.50 1.98
N SER A 133 -5.97 16.69 2.50
CA SER A 133 -5.20 17.34 3.56
C SER A 133 -6.13 17.74 4.72
N PRO A 134 -5.95 17.18 5.93
CA PRO A 134 -4.94 16.17 6.30
C PRO A 134 -5.15 14.81 5.61
N LEU A 135 -4.10 13.98 5.63
CA LEU A 135 -4.13 12.59 5.16
C LEU A 135 -4.82 11.69 6.20
N PRO A 136 -5.53 10.62 5.77
CA PRO A 136 -6.22 9.70 6.69
C PRO A 136 -5.25 8.76 7.44
N ILE A 137 -3.97 8.74 7.07
CA ILE A 137 -2.90 7.96 7.68
C ILE A 137 -1.64 8.83 7.81
N ASN A 138 -0.63 8.32 8.52
CA ASN A 138 0.67 8.98 8.67
C ASN A 138 1.24 9.43 7.30
N ALA A 139 1.71 10.67 7.22
CA ALA A 139 2.16 11.28 5.98
C ALA A 139 3.40 10.58 5.38
N SER A 140 4.37 10.18 6.21
CA SER A 140 5.56 9.45 5.77
C SER A 140 5.19 8.05 5.27
N LEU A 141 4.23 7.37 5.92
CA LEU A 141 3.68 6.09 5.45
C LEU A 141 2.98 6.23 4.10
N TRP A 142 2.11 7.24 3.94
CA TRP A 142 1.46 7.52 2.67
C TRP A 142 2.48 7.80 1.56
N ALA A 143 3.47 8.66 1.84
CA ALA A 143 4.54 8.99 0.91
C ALA A 143 5.38 7.76 0.52
N TYR A 144 5.64 6.86 1.46
CA TYR A 144 6.29 5.59 1.19
C TYR A 144 5.47 4.74 0.22
N LEU A 145 4.20 4.48 0.55
CA LEU A 145 3.30 3.61 -0.21
C LEU A 145 3.09 4.11 -1.63
N ILE A 146 2.82 5.41 -1.82
CA ILE A 146 2.57 5.97 -3.16
C ILE A 146 3.82 5.92 -4.03
N ARG A 147 5.01 6.21 -3.46
CA ARG A 147 6.27 6.18 -4.22
C ARG A 147 6.64 4.77 -4.61
N ARG A 148 6.59 3.82 -3.67
CA ARG A 148 6.92 2.41 -3.94
C ARG A 148 5.98 1.79 -4.97
N LEU A 149 4.68 2.02 -4.83
CA LEU A 149 3.70 1.51 -5.79
C LEU A 149 3.89 2.14 -7.18
N SER A 150 4.15 3.45 -7.26
CA SER A 150 4.38 4.13 -8.54
C SER A 150 5.62 3.61 -9.26
N ASP A 151 6.70 3.36 -8.53
CA ASP A 151 7.93 2.77 -9.07
C ASP A 151 7.71 1.36 -9.61
N GLU A 152 6.98 0.51 -8.87
CA GLU A 152 6.67 -0.85 -9.34
C GLU A 152 5.74 -0.83 -10.55
N VAL A 153 4.78 0.08 -10.60
CA VAL A 153 3.94 0.29 -11.80
C VAL A 153 4.78 0.76 -12.99
N TYR A 154 5.74 1.66 -12.78
CA TYR A 154 6.63 2.13 -13.86
C TYR A 154 7.52 1.01 -14.42
N LYS A 155 8.09 0.17 -13.55
CA LYS A 155 8.84 -1.03 -13.96
C LYS A 155 7.97 -1.99 -14.76
N ASP A 156 6.70 -2.10 -14.39
CA ASP A 156 5.75 -2.97 -15.07
C ASP A 156 5.50 -2.55 -16.51
N TYR A 157 5.28 -1.25 -16.73
CA TYR A 157 5.15 -0.68 -18.07
C TYR A 157 6.42 -0.83 -18.92
N LYS A 158 7.60 -0.71 -18.32
CA LYS A 158 8.88 -0.89 -19.02
C LYS A 158 9.17 -2.33 -19.44
N THR A 159 8.60 -3.31 -18.76
CA THR A 159 8.84 -4.72 -19.09
C THR A 159 7.91 -5.20 -20.21
N ASN A 160 6.83 -4.47 -20.47
CA ASN A 160 5.81 -4.79 -21.48
C ASN A 160 6.00 -4.04 -22.82
N ASN A 161 7.04 -3.20 -22.95
CA ASN A 161 7.45 -2.50 -24.16
C ASN A 161 8.85 -2.97 -24.58
#